data_AF-A0A2M7FND7-F1
#
_entry.id   AF-A0A2M7FND7-F1
#
_cell.length_a   1.000
_cell.length_b   1.000
_cell.length_c   1.000
_cell.angle_alpha   90.00
_cell.angle_beta   90.00
_cell.angle_gamma   90.00
#
_symmetry.space_group_name_H-M   'P 1'
#
loop_
_entity.id
_entity.type
_entity.pdbx_description
1 polymer ?
#
loop_
_entity_poly.entity_id
_entity_poly.type
_entity_poly.pdbx_seq_one_letter_code
_entity_poly.pdbx_strand_id
1 'polypeptide(L)'
;MAIVRPGVGDGVDTHRNDKLQRLRSLTQSAFFVLFLIAPYFNLLRFDLTERQLWFLGLRWSLGIDALAAGQISATEAAWQLVLRAFLPALLLVAVFLGVAYRWGRLYCGWLCPHFSVVELLNSVLHRACGKFSLWDKQRTPLANATPAAPQTHWWPIFFIGCLLMGFLWATTLLTYLLPPEVIWQGMWRGTLTPNQTRFIGVATLVFTLEFTLARHLFCRFGCAVGLFQSLAWMANPRALVVSFDRAQARDCKTCDAPRGSACDAVCPMRLQPRNIKRKMFSCVQCGQCLQACDTTQTAQQRRPNLTWQVGESALRETLRQRRHELTRRD
;
A
#
# COMPACT_ATOMS: atom_id res chain seq x y z
N MET A 1 -4.12 22.19 -44.06
CA MET A 1 -3.10 22.20 -42.98
C MET A 1 -3.73 22.89 -41.77
N ALA A 2 -4.60 22.17 -41.04
CA ALA A 2 -5.34 22.73 -39.90
C ALA A 2 -4.51 22.55 -38.64
N ILE A 3 -4.01 23.66 -38.11
CA ILE A 3 -3.30 23.76 -36.85
C ILE A 3 -4.29 23.39 -35.75
N VAL A 4 -4.19 22.17 -35.24
CA VAL A 4 -4.88 21.74 -34.02
C VAL A 4 -4.29 22.56 -32.87
N ARG A 5 -4.99 23.62 -32.47
CA ARG A 5 -4.77 24.28 -31.19
C ARG A 5 -4.97 23.23 -30.10
N PRO A 6 -3.97 22.95 -29.25
CA PRO A 6 -4.21 22.09 -28.11
C PRO A 6 -5.03 22.91 -27.11
N GLY A 7 -6.28 22.51 -26.89
CA GLY A 7 -7.21 23.14 -25.95
C GLY A 7 -6.70 23.07 -24.53
N VAL A 8 -6.82 24.19 -23.82
CA VAL A 8 -6.56 24.36 -22.39
C VAL A 8 -7.19 23.19 -21.62
N GLY A 9 -6.42 22.53 -20.75
CA GLY A 9 -6.94 21.52 -19.83
C GLY A 9 -7.73 22.22 -18.73
N ASP A 10 -8.96 22.61 -19.05
CA ASP A 10 -9.88 23.34 -18.16
C ASP A 10 -10.31 22.42 -17.00
N GLY A 11 -9.89 22.68 -15.75
CA GLY A 11 -10.51 22.32 -14.46
C GLY A 11 -11.00 20.88 -14.15
N VAL A 12 -11.07 19.99 -15.13
CA VAL A 12 -11.67 18.65 -15.08
C VAL A 12 -10.67 17.64 -14.53
N ASP A 13 -9.38 17.81 -14.84
CA ASP A 13 -8.33 16.92 -14.40
C ASP A 13 -8.01 17.09 -12.90
N THR A 14 -8.02 18.32 -12.37
CA THR A 14 -7.84 18.62 -10.94
C THR A 14 -8.97 18.03 -10.10
N HIS A 15 -10.22 18.28 -10.49
CA HIS A 15 -11.37 17.68 -9.81
C HIS A 15 -11.38 16.14 -9.88
N ARG A 16 -10.92 15.54 -10.98
CA ARG A 16 -10.78 14.08 -11.10
C ARG A 16 -9.72 13.54 -10.15
N ASN A 17 -8.56 14.18 -10.06
CA ASN A 17 -7.47 13.76 -9.18
C ASN A 17 -7.83 13.88 -7.69
N ASP A 18 -8.56 14.93 -7.31
CA ASP A 18 -9.08 15.11 -5.95
C ASP A 18 -10.10 14.03 -5.58
N LYS A 19 -11.05 13.74 -6.48
CA LYS A 19 -12.02 12.65 -6.30
C LYS A 19 -11.30 11.30 -6.13
N LEU A 20 -10.26 11.03 -6.90
CA LEU A 20 -9.46 9.81 -6.79
C LEU A 20 -8.75 9.70 -5.44
N GLN A 21 -8.16 10.79 -4.92
CA GLN A 21 -7.55 10.74 -3.59
C GLN A 21 -8.58 10.55 -2.46
N ARG A 22 -9.74 11.19 -2.57
CA ARG A 22 -10.84 10.97 -1.61
C ARG A 22 -11.31 9.52 -1.63
N LEU A 23 -11.52 8.96 -2.82
CA LEU A 23 -11.87 7.55 -2.98
C LEU A 23 -10.80 6.64 -2.39
N ARG A 24 -9.52 6.92 -2.63
CA ARG A 24 -8.41 6.14 -2.08
C ARG A 24 -8.39 6.16 -0.54
N SER A 25 -8.56 7.34 0.05
CA SER A 25 -8.64 7.48 1.52
C SER A 25 -9.83 6.71 2.09
N LEU A 26 -10.98 6.76 1.40
CA LEU A 26 -12.18 6.00 1.77
C LEU A 26 -11.94 4.49 1.66
N THR A 27 -11.35 3.99 0.57
CA THR A 27 -11.08 2.56 0.39
C THR A 27 -10.06 2.04 1.40
N GLN A 28 -9.03 2.83 1.69
CA GLN A 28 -8.04 2.49 2.71
C GLN A 28 -8.67 2.40 4.10
N SER A 29 -9.51 3.37 4.46
CA SER A 29 -10.20 3.39 5.76
C SER A 29 -11.23 2.26 5.87
N ALA A 30 -12.02 2.04 4.82
CA ALA A 30 -13.01 0.97 4.77
C ALA A 30 -12.36 -0.41 4.87
N PHE A 31 -11.27 -0.65 4.13
CA PHE A 31 -10.55 -1.92 4.20
C PHE A 31 -9.82 -2.10 5.53
N PHE A 32 -9.30 -1.03 6.12
CA PHE A 32 -8.71 -1.08 7.46
C PHE A 32 -9.75 -1.48 8.51
N VAL A 33 -10.94 -0.87 8.50
CA VAL A 33 -12.05 -1.25 9.37
C VAL A 33 -12.45 -2.71 9.11
N LEU A 34 -12.60 -3.10 7.84
CA LEU A 34 -12.90 -4.48 7.45
C LEU A 34 -11.86 -5.45 8.02
N PHE A 35 -10.57 -5.12 7.95
CA PHE A 35 -9.49 -5.94 8.48
C PHE A 35 -9.60 -6.16 9.99
N LEU A 36 -10.04 -5.16 10.76
CA LEU A 36 -10.23 -5.28 12.21
C LEU A 36 -11.48 -6.09 12.58
N ILE A 37 -12.57 -5.94 11.84
CA ILE A 37 -13.87 -6.58 12.16
C ILE A 37 -14.01 -7.97 11.52
N ALA A 38 -13.24 -8.29 10.48
CA ALA A 38 -13.31 -9.57 9.78
C ALA A 38 -13.20 -10.80 10.70
N PRO A 39 -12.28 -10.87 11.67
CA PRO A 39 -12.22 -12.01 12.59
C PRO A 39 -13.42 -12.05 13.55
N TYR A 40 -13.98 -10.89 13.92
CA TYR A 40 -15.16 -10.79 14.80
C TYR A 40 -16.42 -11.35 14.14
N PHE A 41 -16.66 -11.00 12.87
CA PHE A 41 -17.81 -11.48 12.10
C PHE A 41 -17.56 -12.80 11.35
N ASN A 42 -16.45 -13.48 11.62
CA ASN A 42 -16.05 -14.72 10.94
C ASN A 42 -16.00 -14.59 9.40
N LEU A 43 -15.72 -13.38 8.88
CA LEU A 43 -15.61 -13.12 7.45
C LEU A 43 -14.36 -13.78 6.85
N LEU A 44 -13.26 -13.72 7.58
CA LEU A 44 -12.03 -14.40 7.24
C LEU A 44 -11.23 -14.62 8.52
N ARG A 45 -11.14 -15.86 9.00
CA ARG A 45 -10.25 -16.25 10.11
C ARG A 45 -9.91 -17.73 10.03
N PHE A 46 -8.76 -18.12 10.54
CA PHE A 46 -8.39 -19.52 10.69
C PHE A 46 -8.44 -19.87 12.17
N ASP A 47 -9.39 -20.71 12.57
CA ASP A 47 -9.55 -21.07 13.97
C ASP A 47 -8.63 -22.25 14.32
N LEU A 48 -7.60 -22.01 15.13
CA LEU A 48 -6.69 -23.07 15.58
C LEU A 48 -7.36 -24.10 16.49
N THR A 49 -8.43 -23.71 17.20
CA THR A 49 -9.15 -24.58 18.14
C THR A 49 -9.97 -25.63 17.39
N GLU A 50 -10.67 -25.18 16.35
CA GLU A 50 -11.52 -26.03 15.50
C GLU A 50 -10.80 -26.49 14.21
N ARG A 51 -9.54 -26.10 14.00
CA ARG A 51 -8.70 -26.38 12.81
C ARG A 51 -9.40 -26.13 11.47
N GLN A 52 -10.26 -25.12 11.43
CA GLN A 52 -11.10 -24.80 10.28
C GLN A 52 -10.91 -23.36 9.84
N LEU A 53 -11.06 -23.14 8.54
CA LEU A 53 -11.08 -21.81 7.96
C LEU A 53 -12.53 -21.30 7.95
N TRP A 54 -12.75 -20.10 8.46
CA TRP A 54 -13.99 -19.38 8.28
C TRP A 54 -13.87 -18.45 7.08
N PHE A 55 -14.80 -18.55 6.15
CA PHE A 55 -14.88 -17.71 4.97
C PHE A 55 -16.32 -17.22 4.76
N LEU A 56 -16.52 -15.91 4.83
CA LEU A 56 -17.84 -15.25 4.74
C LEU A 56 -18.88 -15.81 5.73
N GLY A 57 -18.46 -16.15 6.94
CA GLY A 57 -19.31 -16.74 7.97
C GLY A 57 -19.61 -18.23 7.78
N LEU A 58 -19.14 -18.84 6.69
CA LEU A 58 -19.27 -20.26 6.43
C LEU A 58 -18.05 -21.02 6.95
N ARG A 59 -18.30 -22.19 7.53
CA ARG A 59 -17.24 -23.13 7.94
C ARG A 59 -16.70 -23.83 6.70
N TRP A 60 -15.47 -23.48 6.32
CA TRP A 60 -14.74 -24.13 5.24
C TRP A 60 -13.86 -25.23 5.84
N SER A 61 -14.38 -26.45 5.89
CA SER A 61 -13.63 -27.60 6.40
C SER A 61 -12.76 -28.24 5.32
N LEU A 62 -11.51 -28.52 5.70
CA LEU A 62 -10.50 -29.14 4.84
C LEU A 62 -10.63 -30.67 4.77
N GLY A 63 -11.63 -31.26 5.44
CA GLY A 63 -11.85 -32.71 5.53
C GLY A 63 -10.90 -33.43 6.50
N ILE A 64 -10.05 -32.69 7.24
CA ILE A 64 -9.02 -33.25 8.13
C ILE A 64 -9.66 -34.07 9.26
N ASP A 65 -10.82 -33.66 9.78
CA ASP A 65 -11.49 -34.36 10.88
C ASP A 65 -12.08 -35.70 10.43
N ALA A 66 -12.58 -35.79 9.19
CA ALA A 66 -13.09 -37.04 8.62
C ALA A 66 -11.96 -38.06 8.38
N LEU A 67 -10.77 -37.59 8.02
CA LEU A 67 -9.57 -38.44 7.94
C LEU A 67 -9.12 -38.89 9.33
N ALA A 68 -9.10 -37.98 10.30
CA ALA A 68 -8.73 -38.30 11.69
C ALA A 68 -9.71 -39.29 12.34
N ALA A 69 -10.98 -39.25 11.95
CA ALA A 69 -12.01 -40.20 12.37
C ALA A 69 -12.01 -41.54 11.59
N GLY A 70 -11.11 -41.71 10.61
CA GLY A 70 -11.02 -42.93 9.80
C GLY A 70 -12.19 -43.14 8.82
N GLN A 71 -12.99 -42.10 8.54
CA GLN A 71 -14.20 -42.19 7.73
C GLN A 71 -13.94 -42.03 6.22
N ILE A 72 -12.74 -41.55 5.85
CA ILE A 72 -12.34 -41.34 4.44
C ILE A 72 -10.96 -41.96 4.18
N SER A 73 -10.74 -42.44 2.96
CA SER A 73 -9.43 -42.93 2.55
C SER A 73 -8.40 -41.80 2.46
N ALA A 74 -7.12 -42.13 2.60
CA ALA A 74 -6.01 -41.17 2.45
C ALA A 74 -6.01 -40.49 1.07
N THR A 75 -6.43 -41.20 0.03
CA THR A 75 -6.57 -40.70 -1.35
C THR A 75 -7.69 -39.68 -1.49
N GLU A 76 -8.85 -39.92 -0.86
CA GLU A 76 -9.97 -38.98 -0.87
C GLU A 76 -9.65 -37.71 -0.08
N ALA A 77 -9.00 -37.85 1.08
CA ALA A 77 -8.54 -36.71 1.86
C ALA A 77 -7.53 -35.85 1.09
N ALA A 78 -6.58 -36.49 0.39
CA ALA A 78 -5.63 -35.78 -0.47
C ALA A 78 -6.34 -34.99 -1.58
N TRP A 79 -7.32 -35.59 -2.25
CA TRP A 79 -8.08 -34.90 -3.30
C TRP A 79 -8.94 -33.76 -2.75
N GLN A 80 -9.57 -33.94 -1.59
CA GLN A 80 -10.30 -32.88 -0.91
C GLN A 80 -9.39 -31.71 -0.52
N LEU A 81 -8.19 -31.98 -0.01
CA LEU A 81 -7.21 -30.94 0.32
C LEU A 81 -6.77 -30.17 -0.93
N VAL A 82 -6.48 -30.87 -2.03
CA VAL A 82 -6.13 -30.23 -3.31
C VAL A 82 -7.26 -29.34 -3.80
N LEU A 83 -8.48 -29.85 -3.87
CA LEU A 83 -9.63 -29.12 -4.43
C LEU A 83 -10.17 -28.02 -3.51
N ARG A 84 -10.14 -28.20 -2.19
CA ARG A 84 -10.72 -27.25 -1.23
C ARG A 84 -9.70 -26.29 -0.63
N ALA A 85 -8.41 -26.58 -0.69
CA ALA A 85 -7.36 -25.73 -0.14
C ALA A 85 -6.45 -25.16 -1.23
N PHE A 86 -5.74 -26.04 -1.93
CA PHE A 86 -4.70 -25.60 -2.87
C PHE A 86 -5.26 -24.92 -4.11
N LEU A 87 -6.32 -25.47 -4.72
CA LEU A 87 -6.91 -24.90 -5.93
C LEU A 87 -7.51 -23.50 -5.68
N PRO A 88 -8.33 -23.25 -4.63
CA PRO A 88 -8.81 -21.91 -4.31
C PRO A 88 -7.69 -20.95 -3.94
N ALA A 89 -6.68 -21.40 -3.18
CA ALA A 89 -5.53 -20.58 -2.83
C ALA A 89 -4.71 -20.18 -4.07
N LEU A 90 -4.44 -21.12 -4.97
CA LEU A 90 -3.73 -20.87 -6.22
C LEU A 90 -4.52 -19.91 -7.12
N LEU A 91 -5.85 -20.10 -7.24
CA LEU A 91 -6.73 -19.20 -7.98
C LEU A 91 -6.67 -17.79 -7.42
N LEU A 92 -6.76 -17.64 -6.09
CA LEU A 92 -6.69 -16.35 -5.41
C LEU A 92 -5.34 -15.67 -5.67
N VAL A 93 -4.23 -16.40 -5.55
CA VAL A 93 -2.88 -15.88 -5.85
C VAL A 93 -2.75 -15.49 -7.32
N ALA A 94 -3.25 -16.31 -8.24
CA ALA A 94 -3.18 -16.03 -9.68
C ALA A 94 -4.00 -14.79 -10.06
N VAL A 95 -5.23 -14.64 -9.54
CA VAL A 95 -6.05 -13.45 -9.75
C VAL A 95 -5.37 -12.22 -9.14
N PHE A 96 -4.87 -12.33 -7.91
CA PHE A 96 -4.18 -11.23 -7.24
C PHE A 96 -2.93 -10.77 -7.99
N LEU A 97 -2.08 -11.70 -8.44
CA LEU A 97 -0.90 -11.40 -9.24
C LEU A 97 -1.26 -10.94 -10.65
N GLY A 98 -2.36 -11.41 -11.25
CA GLY A 98 -2.88 -10.94 -12.53
C GLY A 98 -3.31 -9.47 -12.47
N VAL A 99 -3.98 -9.06 -11.38
CA VAL A 99 -4.27 -7.65 -11.10
C VAL A 99 -2.96 -6.86 -10.96
N ALA A 100 -1.99 -7.37 -10.20
CA ALA A 100 -0.72 -6.69 -10.01
C ALA A 100 0.10 -6.58 -11.31
N TYR A 101 0.05 -7.60 -12.16
CA TYR A 101 0.68 -7.62 -13.48
C TYR A 101 0.17 -6.50 -14.38
N ARG A 102 -1.09 -6.06 -14.20
CA ARG A 102 -1.73 -5.04 -15.04
C ARG A 102 -1.73 -3.64 -14.44
N TRP A 103 -1.90 -3.52 -13.11
CA TRP A 103 -2.05 -2.24 -12.41
C TRP A 103 -0.95 -1.94 -11.39
N GLY A 104 -0.03 -2.86 -11.14
CA GLY A 104 1.07 -2.67 -10.19
C GLY A 104 0.72 -3.02 -8.75
N ARG A 105 1.39 -2.37 -7.79
CA ARG A 105 1.10 -2.48 -6.35
C ARG A 105 -0.16 -1.70 -5.94
N LEU A 106 -1.24 -1.85 -6.70
CA LEU A 106 -2.52 -1.19 -6.43
C LEU A 106 -3.06 -1.55 -5.05
N TYR A 107 -2.95 -2.83 -4.65
CA TYR A 107 -3.33 -3.29 -3.31
C TYR A 107 -2.60 -2.51 -2.22
N CYS A 108 -1.27 -2.37 -2.31
CA CYS A 108 -0.49 -1.61 -1.34
C CYS A 108 -0.95 -0.16 -1.20
N GLY A 109 -1.33 0.49 -2.32
CA GLY A 109 -1.73 1.90 -2.29
C GLY A 109 -3.18 2.18 -1.91
N TRP A 110 -4.07 1.19 -2.03
CA TRP A 110 -5.53 1.41 -1.95
C TRP A 110 -6.26 0.57 -0.90
N LEU A 111 -5.74 -0.61 -0.57
CA LEU A 111 -6.41 -1.56 0.32
C LEU A 111 -5.54 -1.98 1.51
N CYS A 112 -4.21 -2.03 1.36
CA CYS A 112 -3.32 -2.57 2.38
C CYS A 112 -3.49 -1.85 3.75
N PRO A 113 -3.92 -2.56 4.80
CA PRO A 113 -4.17 -1.95 6.12
C PRO A 113 -2.87 -1.48 6.76
N HIS A 114 -1.73 -2.11 6.45
CA HIS A 114 -0.43 -1.65 6.95
C HIS A 114 -0.05 -0.30 6.36
N PHE A 115 -0.22 -0.12 5.04
CA PHE A 115 0.15 1.12 4.37
C PHE A 115 -0.74 2.30 4.77
N SER A 116 -2.02 2.08 5.05
CA SER A 116 -2.93 3.14 5.53
C SER A 116 -2.48 3.71 6.88
N VAL A 117 -2.03 2.85 7.81
CA VAL A 117 -1.42 3.29 9.07
C VAL A 117 -0.08 3.98 8.85
N VAL A 118 0.74 3.49 7.92
CA VAL A 118 1.99 4.17 7.57
C VAL A 118 1.73 5.60 7.07
N GLU A 119 0.71 5.84 6.24
CA GLU A 119 0.32 7.19 5.79
C GLU A 119 -0.17 8.08 6.94
N LEU A 120 -0.97 7.54 7.85
CA LEU A 120 -1.42 8.26 9.04
C LEU A 120 -0.23 8.68 9.91
N LEU A 121 0.64 7.73 10.26
CA LEU A 121 1.84 7.96 11.08
C LEU A 121 2.83 8.89 10.37
N ASN A 122 2.94 8.83 9.04
CA ASN A 122 3.74 9.77 8.26
C ASN A 122 3.24 11.21 8.39
N SER A 123 1.92 11.41 8.38
CA SER A 123 1.31 12.73 8.54
C SER A 123 1.58 13.30 9.94
N VAL A 124 1.50 12.45 10.97
CA VAL A 124 1.82 12.81 12.36
C VAL A 124 3.32 13.13 12.52
N LEU A 125 4.21 12.28 12.00
CA LEU A 125 5.65 12.50 12.09
C LEU A 125 6.08 13.75 11.32
N HIS A 126 5.46 14.01 10.17
CA HIS A 126 5.74 15.20 9.38
C HIS A 126 5.38 16.47 10.15
N ARG A 127 4.25 16.49 10.89
CA ARG A 127 3.94 17.60 11.81
C ARG A 127 4.95 17.73 12.95
N ALA A 128 5.46 16.62 13.46
CA ALA A 128 6.41 16.61 14.58
C ALA A 128 7.81 17.13 14.22
N CYS A 129 8.38 16.69 13.08
CA CYS A 129 9.77 16.98 12.71
C CYS A 129 9.99 17.47 11.27
N GLY A 130 8.95 17.53 10.45
CA GLY A 130 9.02 17.89 9.03
C GLY A 130 9.64 16.80 8.16
N LYS A 131 9.73 15.56 8.65
CA LYS A 131 10.31 14.41 7.96
C LYS A 131 9.30 13.28 7.85
N PHE A 132 9.40 12.50 6.78
CA PHE A 132 8.57 11.30 6.60
C PHE A 132 9.19 10.05 7.22
N SER A 133 10.45 10.10 7.67
CA SER A 133 11.16 9.04 8.39
C SER A 133 12.19 9.66 9.32
N LEU A 134 12.47 8.99 10.43
CA LEU A 134 13.49 9.39 11.39
C LEU A 134 14.89 9.38 10.76
N TRP A 135 15.09 8.54 9.74
CA TRP A 135 16.35 8.38 9.02
C TRP A 135 16.59 9.45 7.94
N ASP A 136 15.64 10.37 7.71
CA ASP A 136 15.83 11.41 6.72
C ASP A 136 16.82 12.46 7.17
N LYS A 137 17.82 12.73 6.32
CA LYS A 137 18.80 13.79 6.55
C LYS A 137 18.15 15.18 6.48
N GLN A 138 17.24 15.37 5.52
CA GLN A 138 16.63 16.66 5.24
C GLN A 138 15.12 16.64 5.50
N ARG A 139 14.56 17.80 5.87
CA ARG A 139 13.12 17.99 5.98
C ARG A 139 12.50 17.95 4.59
N THR A 140 11.36 17.29 4.46
CA THR A 140 10.62 17.24 3.20
C THR A 140 9.57 18.35 3.21
N PRO A 141 9.63 19.33 2.30
CA PRO A 141 8.59 20.35 2.24
C PRO A 141 7.28 19.72 1.76
N LEU A 142 6.15 20.06 2.39
CA LEU A 142 4.84 19.66 1.86
C LEU A 142 4.48 20.60 0.71
N ALA A 143 4.15 20.04 -0.46
CA ALA A 143 3.61 20.81 -1.58
C ALA A 143 2.28 21.47 -1.16
N ASN A 144 2.08 22.74 -1.51
CA ASN A 144 0.87 23.51 -1.23
C ASN A 144 0.53 23.78 0.25
N ALA A 145 1.43 23.47 1.20
CA ALA A 145 1.32 23.95 2.58
C ALA A 145 2.37 25.03 2.85
N THR A 146 1.98 26.04 3.64
CA THR A 146 2.97 26.88 4.32
C THR A 146 3.93 25.96 5.07
N PRO A 147 5.25 26.21 5.07
CA PRO A 147 6.17 25.44 5.87
C PRO A 147 5.84 25.73 7.34
N ALA A 148 4.88 24.99 7.90
CA ALA A 148 4.63 25.01 9.32
C ALA A 148 5.92 24.54 9.99
N ALA A 149 6.45 25.35 10.89
CA ALA A 149 7.57 24.94 11.72
C ALA A 149 7.19 23.61 12.40
N PRO A 150 8.12 22.63 12.46
CA PRO A 150 7.85 21.38 13.14
C PRO A 150 7.40 21.63 14.57
N GLN A 151 6.36 20.93 15.00
CA GLN A 151 5.72 21.12 16.28
C GLN A 151 6.08 19.96 17.21
N THR A 152 7.01 20.19 18.14
CA THR A 152 7.56 19.14 19.03
C THR A 152 6.48 18.41 19.85
N HIS A 153 5.35 19.04 20.14
CA HIS A 153 4.25 18.42 20.88
C HIS A 153 3.56 17.24 20.15
N TRP A 154 3.83 17.03 18.86
CA TRP A 154 3.32 15.87 18.12
C TRP A 154 4.15 14.60 18.34
N TRP A 155 5.33 14.67 18.97
CA TRP A 155 6.16 13.49 19.25
C TRP A 155 5.47 12.46 20.16
N PRO A 156 4.87 12.85 21.31
CA PRO A 156 4.07 11.92 22.11
C PRO A 156 2.95 11.27 21.31
N ILE A 157 2.24 12.04 20.47
CA ILE A 157 1.16 11.52 19.62
C ILE A 157 1.70 10.50 18.62
N PHE A 158 2.88 10.73 18.04
CA PHE A 158 3.53 9.79 17.14
C PHE A 158 3.88 8.47 17.85
N PHE A 159 4.56 8.53 19.00
CA PHE A 159 4.97 7.31 19.72
C PHE A 159 3.78 6.55 20.29
N ILE A 160 2.79 7.24 20.86
CA ILE A 160 1.54 6.64 21.32
C ILE A 160 0.80 6.03 20.13
N GLY A 161 0.73 6.72 18.99
CA GLY A 161 0.14 6.20 17.76
C GLY A 161 0.81 4.90 17.30
N CYS A 162 2.15 4.85 17.27
CA CYS A 162 2.89 3.63 16.94
C CYS A 162 2.60 2.49 17.92
N LEU A 163 2.54 2.78 19.22
CA LEU A 163 2.27 1.78 20.27
C LEU A 163 0.84 1.23 20.14
N LEU A 164 -0.16 2.10 20.01
CA LEU A 164 -1.55 1.72 19.86
C LEU A 164 -1.77 0.90 18.60
N MET A 165 -1.18 1.31 17.47
CA MET A 165 -1.27 0.54 16.23
C MET A 165 -0.52 -0.79 16.33
N GLY A 166 0.65 -0.82 16.98
CA GLY A 166 1.37 -2.07 17.24
C GLY A 166 0.54 -3.05 18.07
N PHE A 167 -0.10 -2.58 19.14
CA PHE A 167 -0.98 -3.38 19.98
C PHE A 167 -2.23 -3.85 19.23
N LEU A 168 -2.84 -2.97 18.44
CA LEU A 168 -3.99 -3.29 17.61
C LEU A 168 -3.65 -4.36 16.56
N TRP A 169 -2.46 -4.30 15.95
CA TRP A 169 -1.99 -5.33 15.02
C TRP A 169 -1.77 -6.66 15.72
N ALA A 170 -1.07 -6.64 16.85
CA ALA A 170 -0.78 -7.85 17.62
C ALA A 170 -2.06 -8.58 18.05
N THR A 171 -3.04 -7.83 18.58
CA THR A 171 -4.34 -8.37 18.99
C THR A 171 -5.15 -8.84 17.80
N THR A 172 -5.25 -8.05 16.73
CA THR A 172 -6.00 -8.42 15.52
C THR A 172 -5.43 -9.68 14.87
N LEU A 173 -4.11 -9.76 14.68
CA LEU A 173 -3.49 -10.97 14.10
C LEU A 173 -3.72 -12.21 14.96
N LEU A 174 -3.75 -12.05 16.29
CA LEU A 174 -4.10 -13.16 17.17
C LEU A 174 -5.58 -13.56 17.02
N THR A 175 -6.51 -12.62 16.82
CA THR A 175 -7.93 -12.94 16.60
C THR A 175 -8.22 -13.54 15.21
N TYR A 176 -7.31 -13.39 14.24
CA TYR A 176 -7.35 -14.17 13.01
C TYR A 176 -7.02 -15.66 13.23
N LEU A 177 -6.36 -16.01 14.35
CA LEU A 177 -5.92 -17.37 14.70
C LEU A 177 -6.76 -18.02 15.81
N LEU A 178 -7.29 -17.22 16.72
CA LEU A 178 -8.05 -17.64 17.90
C LEU A 178 -9.37 -16.89 17.97
N PRO A 179 -10.42 -17.49 18.58
CA PRO A 179 -11.70 -16.82 18.73
C PRO A 179 -11.56 -15.44 19.40
N PRO A 180 -12.13 -14.38 18.81
CA PRO A 180 -11.99 -13.02 19.31
C PRO A 180 -12.60 -12.87 20.70
N GLU A 181 -13.69 -13.57 21.00
CA GLU A 181 -14.31 -13.56 22.33
C GLU A 181 -13.34 -14.01 23.42
N VAL A 182 -12.56 -15.07 23.18
CA VAL A 182 -11.57 -15.59 24.13
C VAL A 182 -10.47 -14.56 24.37
N ILE A 183 -9.98 -13.90 23.31
CA ILE A 183 -8.92 -12.90 23.42
C ILE A 183 -9.41 -11.63 24.12
N TRP A 184 -10.55 -11.07 23.72
CA TRP A 184 -11.08 -9.84 24.32
C TRP A 184 -11.55 -10.05 25.77
N GLN A 185 -12.28 -11.13 26.06
CA GLN A 185 -12.71 -11.44 27.43
C GLN A 185 -11.50 -11.81 28.31
N GLY A 186 -10.54 -12.55 27.76
CA GLY A 186 -9.31 -12.91 28.45
C GLY A 186 -8.46 -11.69 28.82
N MET A 187 -8.38 -10.69 27.93
CA MET A 187 -7.72 -9.41 28.25
C MET A 187 -8.46 -8.65 29.34
N TRP A 188 -9.79 -8.57 29.26
CA TRP A 188 -10.60 -7.84 30.26
C TRP A 188 -10.54 -8.47 31.65
N ARG A 189 -10.56 -9.81 31.72
CA ARG A 189 -10.55 -10.57 32.99
C ARG A 189 -9.14 -10.91 33.50
N GLY A 190 -8.10 -10.63 32.71
CA GLY A 190 -6.71 -10.99 33.06
C GLY A 190 -6.44 -12.50 33.03
N THR A 191 -7.23 -13.28 32.29
CA THR A 191 -7.16 -14.75 32.24
C THR A 191 -6.51 -15.28 30.97
N LEU A 192 -5.74 -14.45 30.25
CA LEU A 192 -5.01 -14.90 29.06
C LEU A 192 -3.97 -15.96 29.41
N THR A 193 -3.82 -16.95 28.53
CA THR A 193 -2.77 -17.97 28.70
C THR A 193 -1.38 -17.32 28.60
N PRO A 194 -0.34 -17.91 29.22
CA PRO A 194 1.02 -17.38 29.15
C PRO A 194 1.56 -17.24 27.72
N ASN A 195 1.11 -18.09 26.79
CA ASN A 195 1.48 -18.02 25.37
C ASN A 195 0.80 -16.83 24.67
N GLN A 196 -0.49 -16.61 24.91
CA GLN A 196 -1.24 -15.49 24.33
C GLN A 196 -0.68 -14.14 24.82
N THR A 197 -0.41 -14.02 26.13
CA THR A 197 0.17 -12.80 26.71
C THR A 197 1.57 -12.53 26.15
N ARG A 198 2.42 -13.56 26.04
CA ARG A 198 3.74 -13.42 25.41
C ARG A 198 3.64 -13.01 23.95
N PHE A 199 2.73 -13.63 23.18
CA PHE A 199 2.51 -13.27 21.79
C PHE A 199 2.10 -11.80 21.65
N ILE A 200 1.08 -11.36 22.39
CA ILE A 200 0.60 -9.96 22.33
C ILE A 200 1.73 -9.01 22.73
N GLY A 201 2.45 -9.27 23.83
CA GLY A 201 3.53 -8.41 24.29
C GLY A 201 4.69 -8.29 23.29
N VAL A 202 5.22 -9.43 22.82
CA VAL A 202 6.34 -9.45 21.88
C VAL A 202 5.91 -8.89 20.52
N ALA A 203 4.77 -9.30 19.98
CA ALA A 203 4.28 -8.78 18.70
C ALA A 203 4.01 -7.27 18.78
N THR A 204 3.42 -6.78 19.87
CA THR A 204 3.21 -5.33 20.08
C THR A 204 4.54 -4.58 20.04
N LEU A 205 5.56 -5.08 20.73
CA LEU A 205 6.89 -4.48 20.72
C LEU A 205 7.49 -4.46 19.30
N VAL A 206 7.46 -5.60 18.60
CA VAL A 206 8.00 -5.72 17.24
C VAL A 206 7.29 -4.79 16.27
N PHE A 207 5.95 -4.75 16.25
CA PHE A 207 5.20 -3.86 15.39
C PHE A 207 5.39 -2.38 15.76
N THR A 208 5.48 -2.05 17.05
CA THR A 208 5.77 -0.68 17.48
C THR A 208 7.13 -0.21 16.97
N LEU A 209 8.17 -1.07 17.06
CA LEU A 209 9.49 -0.79 16.52
C LEU A 209 9.47 -0.67 14.99
N GLU A 210 8.73 -1.55 14.31
CA GLU A 210 8.56 -1.50 12.86
C GLU A 210 7.90 -0.19 12.42
N PHE A 211 6.77 0.20 13.00
CA PHE A 211 6.08 1.45 12.70
C PHE A 211 6.95 2.69 12.99
N THR A 212 7.71 2.66 14.09
CA THR A 212 8.57 3.77 14.50
C THR A 212 9.78 3.93 13.57
N LEU A 213 10.51 2.84 13.33
CA LEU A 213 11.85 2.85 12.73
C LEU A 213 11.89 2.29 11.30
N ALA A 214 11.14 1.24 10.98
CA ALA A 214 11.34 0.43 9.78
C ALA A 214 10.18 0.45 8.78
N ARG A 215 9.11 1.24 8.99
CA ARG A 215 7.87 1.18 8.20
C ARG A 215 8.04 1.29 6.68
N HIS A 216 8.93 2.17 6.24
CA HIS A 216 9.22 2.37 4.82
C HIS A 216 10.09 1.25 4.25
N LEU A 217 11.01 0.71 5.07
CA LEU A 217 11.85 -0.42 4.71
C LEU A 217 11.01 -1.68 4.52
N PHE A 218 10.08 -1.94 5.46
CA PHE A 218 9.16 -3.07 5.39
C PHE A 218 8.23 -2.97 4.17
N CYS A 219 7.52 -1.85 3.98
CA CYS A 219 6.66 -1.67 2.80
C CYS A 219 7.42 -1.78 1.45
N ARG A 220 8.70 -1.41 1.42
CA ARG A 220 9.51 -1.42 0.20
C ARG A 220 10.09 -2.79 -0.12
N PHE A 221 10.67 -3.45 0.87
CA PHE A 221 11.49 -4.66 0.70
C PHE A 221 11.07 -5.85 1.59
N GLY A 222 10.52 -5.60 2.78
CA GLY A 222 10.17 -6.68 3.72
C GLY A 222 8.82 -7.35 3.43
N CYS A 223 7.86 -6.60 2.89
CA CYS A 223 6.52 -7.12 2.62
C CYS A 223 6.52 -8.02 1.38
N ALA A 224 6.33 -9.33 1.57
CA ALA A 224 6.26 -10.31 0.50
C ALA A 224 5.17 -9.97 -0.55
N VAL A 225 3.99 -9.54 -0.08
CA VAL A 225 2.87 -9.13 -0.95
C VAL A 225 3.32 -8.02 -1.90
N GLY A 226 3.93 -6.95 -1.37
CA GLY A 226 4.42 -5.85 -2.20
C GLY A 226 5.55 -6.28 -3.16
N LEU A 227 6.47 -7.13 -2.70
CA LEU A 227 7.57 -7.63 -3.52
C LEU A 227 7.06 -8.38 -4.76
N PHE A 228 6.19 -9.38 -4.57
CA PHE A 228 5.63 -10.17 -5.67
C PHE A 228 4.77 -9.33 -6.62
N GLN A 229 3.97 -8.39 -6.10
CA GLN A 229 3.20 -7.48 -6.94
C GLN A 229 4.10 -6.65 -7.87
N SER A 230 5.26 -6.20 -7.37
CA SER A 230 6.18 -5.44 -8.24
C SER A 230 6.96 -6.30 -9.20
N LEU A 231 7.32 -7.52 -8.84
CA LEU A 231 7.94 -8.45 -9.78
C LEU A 231 6.98 -8.74 -10.95
N ALA A 232 5.72 -9.05 -10.65
CA ALA A 232 4.68 -9.23 -11.67
C ALA A 232 4.50 -7.97 -12.53
N TRP A 233 4.45 -6.79 -11.91
CA TRP A 233 4.32 -5.52 -12.63
C TRP A 233 5.52 -5.18 -13.53
N MET A 234 6.75 -5.50 -13.10
CA MET A 234 7.96 -5.27 -13.88
C MET A 234 8.05 -6.19 -15.09
N ALA A 235 7.54 -7.42 -14.98
CA ALA A 235 7.50 -8.36 -16.09
C ALA A 235 6.63 -7.86 -17.26
N ASN A 236 5.64 -6.97 -17.01
CA ASN A 236 4.74 -6.46 -18.02
C ASN A 236 5.11 -5.04 -18.51
N PRO A 237 5.66 -4.84 -19.71
CA PRO A 237 5.95 -3.50 -20.22
C PRO A 237 4.68 -2.69 -20.57
N ARG A 238 3.50 -3.33 -20.67
CA ARG A 238 2.20 -2.69 -20.95
C ARG A 238 1.42 -2.32 -19.68
N ALA A 239 1.96 -2.58 -18.49
CA ALA A 239 1.25 -2.30 -17.24
C ALA A 239 1.09 -0.79 -16.97
N LEU A 240 0.14 -0.43 -16.10
CA LEU A 240 -0.06 0.95 -15.64
C LEU A 240 1.25 1.57 -15.17
N VAL A 241 1.59 2.74 -15.70
CA VAL A 241 2.80 3.49 -15.35
C VAL A 241 2.49 4.98 -15.33
N VAL A 242 3.18 5.71 -14.46
CA VAL A 242 3.21 7.17 -14.52
C VAL A 242 4.20 7.56 -15.60
N SER A 243 3.71 8.24 -16.62
CA SER A 243 4.55 8.77 -17.70
C SER A 243 4.89 10.24 -17.44
N PHE A 244 6.05 10.65 -17.92
CA PHE A 244 6.53 12.01 -17.80
C PHE A 244 6.81 12.61 -19.17
N ASP A 245 6.17 13.75 -19.47
CA ASP A 245 6.46 14.47 -20.71
C ASP A 245 7.80 15.22 -20.59
N ARG A 246 8.83 14.62 -21.19
CA ARG A 246 10.18 15.19 -21.21
C ARG A 246 10.30 16.46 -22.05
N ALA A 247 9.39 16.72 -22.99
CA ALA A 247 9.41 17.95 -23.78
C ALA A 247 9.13 19.17 -22.89
N GLN A 248 8.25 19.00 -21.90
CA GLN A 248 7.87 20.02 -20.91
C GLN A 248 8.73 19.95 -19.63
N ALA A 249 9.87 19.26 -19.65
CA ALA A 249 10.69 19.05 -18.45
C ALA A 249 11.23 20.34 -17.83
N ARG A 250 11.34 21.43 -18.61
CA ARG A 250 11.76 22.75 -18.14
C ARG A 250 10.78 23.32 -17.12
N ASP A 251 9.49 23.03 -17.27
CA ASP A 251 8.42 23.56 -16.41
C ASP A 251 8.45 22.95 -15.00
N CYS A 252 9.11 21.81 -14.82
CA CYS A 252 9.28 21.18 -13.51
C CYS A 252 10.32 21.86 -12.61
N LYS A 253 11.21 22.70 -13.17
CA LYS A 253 12.23 23.40 -12.36
C LYS A 253 11.61 24.45 -11.44
N THR A 254 10.50 25.05 -11.88
CA THR A 254 9.82 26.15 -11.18
C THR A 254 8.45 25.75 -10.65
N CYS A 255 8.07 24.47 -10.71
CA CYS A 255 6.70 24.07 -10.37
C CYS A 255 6.39 24.22 -8.87
N ASP A 256 7.39 24.12 -7.99
CA ASP A 256 7.27 24.41 -6.56
C ASP A 256 8.53 25.12 -6.04
N ALA A 257 8.83 26.30 -6.60
CA ALA A 257 9.99 27.09 -6.18
C ALA A 257 9.77 27.65 -4.75
N PRO A 258 10.81 27.64 -3.88
CA PRO A 258 12.20 27.22 -4.11
C PRO A 258 12.48 25.72 -3.84
N ARG A 259 11.45 24.93 -3.52
CA ARG A 259 11.53 23.54 -3.04
C ARG A 259 11.83 22.51 -4.15
N GLY A 260 11.68 22.89 -5.41
CA GLY A 260 11.98 22.06 -6.58
C GLY A 260 10.71 21.49 -7.20
N SER A 261 10.69 20.17 -7.45
CA SER A 261 9.56 19.49 -8.08
C SER A 261 8.56 18.94 -7.07
N ALA A 262 7.35 19.50 -7.06
CA ALA A 262 6.27 19.13 -6.14
C ALA A 262 6.00 17.61 -6.05
N CYS A 263 6.05 16.92 -7.18
CA CYS A 263 5.73 15.50 -7.30
C CYS A 263 6.73 14.58 -6.56
N ASP A 264 7.98 15.02 -6.38
CA ASP A 264 9.01 14.26 -5.64
C ASP A 264 8.78 14.38 -4.13
N ALA A 265 8.28 15.53 -3.67
CA ALA A 265 8.09 15.84 -2.25
C ALA A 265 6.86 15.13 -1.63
N VAL A 266 5.83 14.87 -2.44
CA VAL A 266 4.60 14.20 -1.99
C VAL A 266 4.64 12.69 -2.09
N CYS A 267 5.63 12.09 -2.77
CA CYS A 267 5.63 10.64 -2.98
C CYS A 267 5.88 9.89 -1.66
N PRO A 268 4.94 9.08 -1.14
CA PRO A 268 5.11 8.40 0.14
C PRO A 268 6.24 7.37 0.09
N MET A 269 6.51 6.85 -1.11
CA MET A 269 7.60 5.90 -1.40
C MET A 269 8.91 6.57 -1.80
N ARG A 270 8.96 7.92 -1.80
CA ARG A 270 10.15 8.74 -2.13
C ARG A 270 10.77 8.39 -3.47
N LEU A 271 9.89 8.12 -4.41
CA LEU A 271 10.26 7.92 -5.80
C LEU A 271 10.24 9.26 -6.50
N GLN A 272 11.11 9.41 -7.49
CA GLN A 272 11.04 10.51 -8.44
C GLN A 272 10.15 10.07 -9.59
N PRO A 273 8.90 10.55 -9.71
CA PRO A 273 7.94 10.06 -10.72
C PRO A 273 8.35 10.38 -12.17
N ARG A 274 9.40 11.19 -12.33
CA ARG A 274 10.03 11.53 -13.62
C ARG A 274 11.04 10.48 -14.09
N ASN A 275 11.43 9.57 -13.19
CA ASN A 275 12.31 8.47 -13.54
C ASN A 275 11.56 7.39 -14.32
N ILE A 276 12.34 6.49 -14.88
CA ILE A 276 11.87 5.35 -15.64
C ILE A 276 11.22 4.28 -14.77
N LYS A 277 10.37 3.46 -15.38
CA LYS A 277 9.61 2.39 -14.72
C LYS A 277 10.47 1.53 -13.81
N ARG A 278 11.64 1.06 -14.30
CA ARG A 278 12.55 0.17 -13.54
C ARG A 278 13.08 0.76 -12.23
N LYS A 279 13.22 2.10 -12.15
CA LYS A 279 13.65 2.80 -10.92
C LYS A 279 12.48 3.08 -9.96
N MET A 280 11.26 2.80 -10.39
CA MET A 280 10.02 3.01 -9.63
C MET A 280 9.42 1.70 -9.13
N PHE A 281 10.26 0.70 -8.82
CA PHE A 281 9.81 -0.63 -8.37
C PHE A 281 8.87 -0.62 -7.18
N SER A 282 9.01 0.33 -6.25
CA SER A 282 8.14 0.44 -5.08
C SER A 282 6.95 1.36 -5.28
N CYS A 283 6.62 1.76 -6.51
CA CYS A 283 5.45 2.61 -6.77
C CYS A 283 4.18 1.86 -6.39
N VAL A 284 3.36 2.46 -5.53
CA VAL A 284 2.05 1.94 -5.05
C VAL A 284 0.85 2.47 -5.82
N GLN A 285 1.11 3.17 -6.94
CA GLN A 285 0.09 3.72 -7.82
C GLN A 285 -0.99 4.55 -7.08
N CYS A 286 -0.57 5.31 -6.06
CA CYS A 286 -1.48 6.15 -5.27
C CYS A 286 -1.92 7.43 -6.00
N GLY A 287 -1.16 7.88 -7.00
CA GLY A 287 -1.51 9.06 -7.81
C GLY A 287 -1.24 10.43 -7.16
N GLN A 288 -0.74 10.49 -5.93
CA GLN A 288 -0.43 11.76 -5.26
C GLN A 288 0.54 12.64 -6.05
N CYS A 289 1.51 12.03 -6.76
CA CYS A 289 2.42 12.75 -7.64
C CYS A 289 1.72 13.42 -8.83
N LEU A 290 0.69 12.78 -9.40
CA LEU A 290 -0.08 13.36 -10.50
C LEU A 290 -0.90 14.54 -9.99
N GLN A 291 -1.60 14.38 -8.87
CA GLN A 291 -2.36 15.47 -8.25
C GLN A 291 -1.46 16.67 -7.93
N ALA A 292 -0.30 16.46 -7.30
CA ALA A 292 0.62 17.55 -7.01
C ALA A 292 1.17 18.24 -8.27
N CYS A 293 1.49 17.46 -9.31
CA CYS A 293 1.91 18.01 -10.61
C CYS A 293 0.79 18.83 -11.25
N ASP A 294 -0.44 18.33 -11.19
CA ASP A 294 -1.62 18.96 -11.77
C ASP A 294 -1.97 20.27 -11.06
N THR A 295 -2.02 20.28 -9.73
CA THR A 295 -2.25 21.50 -8.94
C THR A 295 -1.19 22.56 -9.20
N THR A 296 0.10 22.19 -9.20
CA THR A 296 1.19 23.16 -9.35
C THR A 296 1.34 23.70 -10.77
N GLN A 297 1.13 22.86 -11.79
CA GLN A 297 1.16 23.31 -13.18
C GLN A 297 -0.06 24.17 -13.51
N THR A 298 -1.26 23.75 -13.08
CA THR A 298 -2.50 24.51 -13.31
C THR A 298 -2.45 25.88 -12.64
N ALA A 299 -1.90 25.98 -11.42
CA ALA A 299 -1.70 27.27 -10.74
C ALA A 299 -0.78 28.23 -11.54
N GLN A 300 0.08 27.71 -12.39
CA GLN A 300 0.94 28.48 -13.29
C GLN A 300 0.40 28.56 -14.73
N GLN A 301 -0.87 28.18 -14.95
CA GLN A 301 -1.53 28.13 -16.27
C GLN A 301 -0.81 27.21 -17.29
N ARG A 302 -0.20 26.13 -16.81
CA ARG A 302 0.50 25.12 -17.62
C ARG A 302 -0.24 23.80 -17.57
N ARG A 303 0.12 22.89 -18.49
CA ARG A 303 -0.42 21.53 -18.51
C ARG A 303 0.32 20.63 -17.52
N PRO A 304 -0.35 19.61 -16.94
CA PRO A 304 0.32 18.61 -16.11
C PRO A 304 1.32 17.79 -16.94
N ASN A 305 2.54 17.65 -16.43
CA ASN A 305 3.61 16.88 -17.09
C ASN A 305 3.57 15.38 -16.76
N LEU A 306 2.78 14.98 -15.75
CA LEU A 306 2.60 13.60 -15.35
C LEU A 306 1.21 13.11 -15.76
N THR A 307 1.16 11.96 -16.45
CA THR A 307 -0.10 11.32 -16.85
C THR A 307 -0.04 9.81 -16.67
N TRP A 308 -1.19 9.20 -16.39
CA TRP A 308 -1.33 7.75 -16.35
C TRP A 308 -1.30 7.17 -17.76
N GLN A 309 -0.43 6.18 -17.99
CA GLN A 309 -0.38 5.43 -19.24
C GLN A 309 -0.52 3.93 -18.99
N VAL A 310 -1.12 3.25 -19.96
CA VAL A 310 -1.59 1.87 -19.86
C VAL A 310 -1.60 1.22 -21.25
N GLY A 311 -1.26 -0.06 -21.33
CA GLY A 311 -1.36 -0.80 -22.60
C GLY A 311 -0.27 -0.38 -23.57
N GLU A 312 -0.66 -0.02 -24.79
CA GLU A 312 0.30 0.40 -25.83
C GLU A 312 1.03 1.69 -25.49
N SER A 313 0.36 2.66 -24.85
CA SER A 313 0.98 3.91 -24.45
C SER A 313 2.08 3.66 -23.41
N ALA A 314 1.78 2.84 -22.39
CA ALA A 314 2.77 2.39 -21.41
C ALA A 314 3.96 1.63 -22.03
N LEU A 315 3.70 0.81 -23.06
CA LEU A 315 4.75 0.12 -23.80
C LEU A 315 5.66 1.10 -24.54
N ARG A 316 5.09 2.07 -25.24
CA ARG A 316 5.86 3.12 -25.96
C ARG A 316 6.75 3.89 -24.98
N GLU A 317 6.22 4.27 -23.82
CA GLU A 317 6.99 4.94 -22.78
C GLU A 317 8.12 4.04 -22.25
N THR A 318 7.82 2.79 -21.90
CA THR A 318 8.82 1.84 -21.39
C THR A 318 9.93 1.55 -22.40
N LEU A 319 9.60 1.39 -23.69
CA LEU A 319 10.57 1.18 -24.76
C LEU A 319 11.42 2.43 -25.02
N ARG A 320 10.80 3.61 -25.04
CA ARG A 320 11.50 4.90 -25.17
C ARG A 320 12.51 5.10 -24.04
N GLN A 321 12.12 4.77 -22.82
CA GLN A 321 12.98 4.81 -21.64
C GLN A 321 14.18 3.85 -21.77
N ARG A 322 13.95 2.61 -22.24
CA ARG A 322 15.01 1.62 -22.45
C ARG A 322 16.03 2.05 -23.51
N ARG A 323 15.57 2.61 -24.63
CA ARG A 323 16.45 3.12 -25.70
C ARG A 323 17.35 4.24 -25.20
N HIS A 324 16.80 5.22 -24.48
CA HIS A 324 17.56 6.34 -23.93
C HIS A 324 18.69 5.93 -22.97
N GLU A 325 18.56 4.79 -22.30
CA GLU A 325 19.60 4.31 -21.38
C GLU A 325 20.71 3.54 -22.08
N LEU A 326 20.40 2.84 -23.17
CA LEU A 326 21.42 2.22 -24.01
C LEU A 326 22.31 3.32 -24.62
N THR A 327 21.69 4.35 -25.22
CA THR A 327 22.41 5.50 -25.80
C THR A 327 23.18 6.37 -24.80
N ARG A 328 23.02 6.16 -23.49
CA ARG A 328 23.73 6.91 -22.44
C ARG A 328 24.85 6.09 -21.79
N ARG A 329 24.94 4.81 -22.14
CA ARG A 329 26.01 3.89 -21.71
C ARG A 329 27.12 3.79 -22.76
N ASP A 330 26.79 4.05 -24.02
CA ASP A 330 27.71 4.24 -25.13
C ASP A 330 28.26 5.69 -25.15
#